data_AF-A0AAX3RLG9-F1
#
_entry.id   AF-A0AAX3RLG9-F1
#
_cell.length_a   1.000
_cell.length_b   1.000
_cell.length_c   1.000
_cell.angle_alpha   90.00
_cell.angle_beta   90.00
_cell.angle_gamma   90.00
#
_symmetry.space_group_name_H-M   'P 1'
#
loop_
_entity.id
_entity.type
_entity.pdbx_description
1 polymer ?
#
loop_
_entity_poly.entity_id
_entity_poly.type
_entity_poly.pdbx_seq_one_letter_code
_entity_poly.pdbx_strand_id
1 'polypeptide(L)'
;MKNQEVSGEFTTQGIKGKIVSAAVRALAQGIRSGSWVVSKIIGWLDEGAAKAFRKHADDIADELDYIAKIPDLAVDTVRKKLYNYLVNDLELDSGDALVIAEAVEGVLWILL
;
A
#
# COMPACT_ATOMS: atom_id res chain seq x y z
N MET A 1 3.47 6.95 -45.64
CA MET A 1 2.84 6.55 -44.36
C MET A 1 3.96 6.04 -43.47
N LYS A 2 4.25 6.72 -42.36
CA LYS A 2 5.36 6.41 -41.45
C LYS A 2 4.77 5.64 -40.27
N ASN A 3 5.08 4.35 -40.16
CA ASN A 3 4.65 3.52 -39.05
C ASN A 3 5.29 4.08 -37.77
N GLN A 4 4.44 4.54 -36.83
CA GLN A 4 4.89 4.85 -35.47
C GLN A 4 5.07 3.53 -34.72
N GLU A 5 6.30 3.29 -34.27
CA GLU A 5 6.64 2.22 -33.34
C GLU A 5 5.98 2.50 -31.99
N VAL A 6 4.92 1.74 -31.66
CA VAL A 6 4.34 1.71 -30.32
C VAL A 6 4.37 0.27 -29.86
N SER A 7 5.47 -0.21 -29.26
CA SER A 7 5.49 -1.59 -28.69
C SER A 7 6.68 -1.93 -27.79
N GLY A 8 7.05 -1.07 -26.83
CA GLY A 8 8.08 -1.43 -25.84
C GLY A 8 7.76 -1.03 -24.40
N GLU A 9 7.35 0.22 -24.19
CA GLU A 9 7.18 0.77 -22.84
C GLU A 9 5.83 0.42 -22.20
N PHE A 10 4.76 0.33 -23.01
CA PHE A 10 3.41 -0.01 -22.54
C PHE A 10 3.29 -1.44 -21.96
N THR A 11 4.20 -2.36 -22.28
CA THR A 11 4.11 -3.76 -21.84
C THR A 11 4.82 -4.01 -20.51
N THR A 12 6.01 -3.42 -20.29
CA THR A 12 6.80 -3.70 -19.09
C THR A 12 6.28 -2.94 -17.87
N GLN A 13 5.91 -1.67 -18.04
CA GLN A 13 5.43 -0.84 -16.94
C GLN A 13 4.05 -1.31 -16.45
N GLY A 14 3.14 -1.61 -17.38
CA GLY A 14 1.82 -2.18 -17.06
C GLY A 14 1.87 -3.56 -16.37
N ILE A 15 2.91 -4.37 -16.60
CA ILE A 15 3.10 -5.62 -15.86
C ILE A 15 3.56 -5.34 -14.42
N LYS A 16 4.53 -4.42 -14.22
CA LYS A 16 4.99 -4.03 -12.88
C LYS A 16 3.84 -3.50 -12.03
N GLY A 17 2.99 -2.63 -12.59
CA GLY A 17 1.83 -2.10 -11.88
C GLY A 17 0.82 -3.17 -11.46
N LYS A 18 0.65 -4.24 -12.27
CA LYS A 18 -0.21 -5.38 -11.91
C LYS A 18 0.35 -6.19 -10.74
N ILE A 19 1.67 -6.37 -10.67
CA ILE A 19 2.32 -7.08 -9.55
C ILE A 19 2.13 -6.28 -8.26
N VAL A 20 2.37 -4.97 -8.28
CA VAL A 20 2.13 -4.11 -7.12
C VAL A 20 0.66 -4.15 -6.69
N SER A 21 -0.27 -4.08 -7.64
CA SER A 21 -1.71 -4.17 -7.34
C SER A 21 -2.08 -5.50 -6.68
N ALA A 22 -1.49 -6.62 -7.12
CA ALA A 22 -1.71 -7.93 -6.51
C ALA A 22 -1.12 -8.00 -5.09
N ALA A 23 0.09 -7.48 -4.88
CA ALA A 23 0.73 -7.42 -3.56
C ALA A 23 -0.07 -6.57 -2.57
N VAL A 24 -0.61 -5.43 -3.01
CA VAL A 24 -1.46 -4.55 -2.17
C VAL A 24 -2.75 -5.26 -1.75
N ARG A 25 -3.41 -6.00 -2.65
CA ARG A 25 -4.60 -6.80 -2.30
C ARG A 25 -4.28 -7.93 -1.34
N ALA A 26 -3.15 -8.61 -1.55
CA ALA A 26 -2.70 -9.67 -0.63
C ALA A 26 -2.41 -9.09 0.76
N LEU A 27 -1.82 -7.89 0.83
CA LEU A 27 -1.60 -7.16 2.07
C LEU A 27 -2.92 -6.81 2.76
N ALA A 28 -3.88 -6.21 2.04
CA ALA A 28 -5.19 -5.87 2.57
C ALA A 28 -5.93 -7.09 3.15
N GLN A 29 -5.92 -8.22 2.44
CA GLN A 29 -6.47 -9.48 2.93
C GLN A 29 -5.71 -10.01 4.16
N GLY A 30 -4.39 -9.89 4.14
CA GLY A 30 -3.53 -10.29 5.24
C GLY A 30 -3.75 -9.48 6.51
N ILE A 31 -4.08 -8.19 6.38
CA ILE A 31 -4.46 -7.31 7.48
C ILE A 31 -5.79 -7.77 8.10
N ARG A 32 -6.85 -7.94 7.29
CA ARG A 32 -8.18 -8.37 7.77
C ARG A 32 -8.17 -9.74 8.44
N SER A 33 -7.36 -10.66 7.94
CA SER A 33 -7.25 -12.02 8.48
C SER A 33 -6.35 -12.12 9.72
N GLY A 34 -5.68 -11.04 10.12
CA GLY A 34 -4.70 -11.09 11.20
C GLY A 34 -3.49 -11.98 10.90
N SER A 35 -3.13 -12.13 9.63
CA SER A 35 -2.06 -13.03 9.19
C SER A 35 -0.67 -12.53 9.61
N TRP A 36 0.39 -13.31 9.31
CA TRP A 36 1.78 -12.96 9.62
C TRP A 36 2.20 -11.56 9.13
N VAL A 37 1.54 -11.03 8.10
CA VAL A 37 1.83 -9.70 7.56
C VAL A 37 1.54 -8.59 8.58
N VAL A 38 0.54 -8.78 9.44
CA VAL A 38 0.22 -7.84 10.53
C VAL A 38 1.36 -7.76 11.53
N SER A 39 1.96 -8.91 11.87
CA SER A 39 3.13 -8.96 12.74
C SER A 39 4.34 -8.27 12.12
N LYS A 40 4.50 -8.31 10.79
CA LYS A 40 5.57 -7.58 10.09
C LYS A 40 5.35 -6.08 10.12
N ILE A 41 4.13 -5.61 9.82
CA ILE A 41 3.80 -4.18 9.93
C ILE A 41 4.07 -3.71 11.34
N ILE A 42 3.45 -4.34 12.35
CA ILE A 42 3.57 -3.94 13.75
C ILE A 42 5.02 -3.98 14.24
N GLY A 43 5.84 -4.91 13.74
CA GLY A 43 7.25 -5.01 14.10
C GLY A 43 8.10 -3.80 13.70
N TRP A 44 7.57 -2.91 12.86
CA TRP A 44 8.21 -1.67 12.43
C TRP A 44 7.57 -0.41 13.01
N LEU A 45 6.47 -0.55 13.75
CA LEU A 45 5.75 0.56 14.36
C LEU A 45 6.20 0.78 15.81
N ASP A 46 6.23 2.03 16.25
CA ASP A 46 6.24 2.34 17.68
C ASP A 46 4.87 2.02 18.32
N GLU A 47 4.78 2.16 19.65
CA GLU A 47 3.57 1.80 20.39
C GLU A 47 2.34 2.62 19.98
N GLY A 48 2.51 3.92 19.68
CA GLY A 48 1.44 4.83 19.26
C GLY A 48 0.89 4.42 17.91
N ALA A 49 1.77 4.34 16.92
CA ALA A 49 1.45 3.89 15.57
C ALA A 49 0.87 2.48 15.55
N ALA A 50 1.39 1.54 16.35
CA ALA A 50 0.88 0.18 16.43
C ALA A 50 -0.53 0.11 17.03
N LYS A 51 -0.86 1.01 17.97
CA LYS A 51 -2.20 1.11 18.54
C LYS A 51 -3.17 1.71 17.53
N ALA A 52 -2.77 2.78 16.83
CA ALA A 52 -3.56 3.40 15.77
C ALA A 52 -3.84 2.41 14.62
N PHE A 53 -2.80 1.72 14.15
CA PHE A 53 -2.91 0.69 13.11
C PHE A 53 -3.91 -0.41 13.50
N ARG A 54 -3.83 -0.96 14.71
CA ARG A 54 -4.77 -2.00 15.16
C ARG A 54 -6.20 -1.49 15.28
N LYS A 55 -6.38 -0.25 15.74
CA LYS A 55 -7.70 0.37 15.89
C LYS A 55 -8.39 0.57 14.53
N HIS A 56 -7.62 0.86 13.49
CA HIS A 56 -8.10 1.19 12.15
C HIS A 56 -7.73 0.13 11.10
N ALA A 57 -7.47 -1.11 11.51
CA ALA A 57 -6.95 -2.15 10.62
C ALA A 57 -7.88 -2.45 9.43
N ASP A 58 -9.19 -2.50 9.69
CA ASP A 58 -10.20 -2.74 8.64
C ASP A 58 -10.29 -1.55 7.67
N ASP A 59 -10.31 -0.31 8.19
CA ASP A 59 -10.31 0.92 7.37
C ASP A 59 -9.08 1.01 6.47
N ILE A 60 -7.90 0.69 7.01
CA ILE A 60 -6.64 0.64 6.26
C ILE A 60 -6.69 -0.42 5.17
N ALA A 61 -7.24 -1.60 5.46
CA ALA A 61 -7.38 -2.66 4.47
C ALA A 61 -8.35 -2.28 3.34
N ASP A 62 -9.46 -1.60 3.66
CA ASP A 62 -10.41 -1.08 2.68
C ASP A 62 -9.76 -0.04 1.75
N GLU A 63 -8.99 0.89 2.31
CA GLU A 63 -8.27 1.88 1.51
C GLU A 63 -7.19 1.23 0.63
N LEU A 64 -6.46 0.23 1.13
CA LEU A 64 -5.49 -0.51 0.31
C LEU A 64 -6.17 -1.21 -0.89
N ASP A 65 -7.36 -1.78 -0.70
CA ASP A 65 -8.13 -2.36 -1.80
C ASP A 65 -8.62 -1.30 -2.79
N TYR A 66 -8.92 -0.08 -2.34
CA TYR A 66 -9.23 1.05 -3.20
C TYR A 66 -8.00 1.49 -4.01
N ILE A 67 -6.85 1.67 -3.36
CA ILE A 67 -5.57 2.01 -3.99
C ILE A 67 -5.17 0.95 -5.04
N ALA A 68 -5.40 -0.34 -4.76
CA ALA A 68 -5.08 -1.45 -5.68
C ALA A 68 -5.92 -1.47 -6.99
N LYS A 69 -6.83 -0.51 -7.18
CA LYS A 69 -7.58 -0.32 -8.44
C LYS A 69 -6.94 0.73 -9.34
N ILE A 70 -5.92 1.44 -8.88
CA ILE A 70 -5.20 2.46 -9.65
C ILE A 70 -4.41 1.79 -10.80
N PRO A 71 -4.59 2.25 -12.05
CA PRO A 71 -3.77 1.78 -13.16
C PRO A 71 -2.29 2.13 -12.97
N ASP A 72 -1.39 1.22 -13.36
CA ASP A 72 0.07 1.40 -13.28
C ASP A 72 0.58 1.76 -11.87
N LEU A 73 0.05 1.07 -10.86
CA LEU A 73 0.34 1.35 -9.45
C LEU A 73 1.83 1.14 -9.10
N ALA A 74 2.45 2.15 -8.50
CA ALA A 74 3.79 2.08 -7.93
C ALA A 74 3.76 2.05 -6.39
N VAL A 75 4.74 1.40 -5.76
CA VAL A 75 4.83 1.29 -4.29
C VAL A 75 4.83 2.67 -3.59
N ASP A 76 5.61 3.62 -4.12
CA ASP A 76 5.63 5.01 -3.60
C ASP A 76 4.26 5.70 -3.71
N THR A 77 3.46 5.35 -4.72
CA THR A 77 2.08 5.85 -4.85
C THR A 77 1.18 5.28 -3.76
N VAL A 78 1.36 4.01 -3.39
CA VAL A 78 0.64 3.38 -2.27
C VAL A 78 0.96 4.09 -0.97
N ARG A 79 2.25 4.30 -0.66
CA ARG A 79 2.67 5.02 0.56
C ARG A 79 2.04 6.40 0.64
N LYS A 80 2.16 7.21 -0.41
CA LYS A 80 1.64 8.59 -0.44
C LYS A 80 0.14 8.65 -0.28
N LYS A 81 -0.61 7.77 -0.96
CA LYS A 81 -2.07 7.74 -0.88
C LYS A 81 -2.55 7.24 0.48
N LEU A 82 -1.95 6.17 0.99
CA LEU A 82 -2.27 5.69 2.32
C LEU A 82 -1.97 6.75 3.38
N TYR A 83 -0.80 7.39 3.36
CA TYR A 83 -0.47 8.49 4.27
C TYR A 83 -1.53 9.59 4.25
N ASN A 84 -1.92 10.05 3.05
CA ASN A 84 -2.94 11.08 2.92
C ASN A 84 -4.29 10.64 3.50
N TYR A 85 -4.69 9.40 3.27
CA TYR A 85 -5.92 8.86 3.85
C TYR A 85 -5.85 8.80 5.39
N LEU A 86 -4.75 8.30 5.94
CA LEU A 86 -4.54 8.20 7.38
C LEU A 86 -4.64 9.57 8.08
N VAL A 87 -4.09 10.62 7.46
CA VAL A 87 -4.10 11.97 8.03
C VAL A 87 -5.44 12.68 7.81
N ASN A 88 -6.02 12.60 6.61
CA ASN A 88 -7.16 13.44 6.25
C ASN A 88 -8.52 12.78 6.51
N ASP A 89 -8.59 11.45 6.39
CA ASP A 89 -9.85 10.71 6.52
C ASP A 89 -9.96 10.00 7.88
N LEU A 90 -8.85 9.49 8.42
CA LEU A 90 -8.80 8.89 9.76
C LEU A 90 -8.32 9.83 10.87
N GLU A 91 -7.92 11.06 10.51
CA GLU A 91 -7.47 12.11 11.44
C GLU A 91 -6.36 11.63 12.40
N LEU A 92 -5.46 10.76 11.92
CA LEU A 92 -4.32 10.31 12.71
C LEU A 92 -3.26 11.42 12.82
N ASP A 93 -2.47 11.35 13.90
CA ASP A 93 -1.27 12.17 14.01
C ASP A 93 -0.33 11.89 12.82
N SER A 94 0.23 12.95 12.24
CA SER A 94 1.08 12.86 11.05
C SER A 94 2.30 11.96 11.25
N GLY A 95 2.85 11.88 12.47
CA GLY A 95 3.95 10.98 12.80
C GLY A 95 3.52 9.51 12.71
N ASP A 96 2.44 9.15 13.41
CA ASP A 96 1.89 7.79 13.39
C ASP A 96 1.49 7.39 11.96
N ALA A 97 0.83 8.28 11.23
CA ALA A 97 0.43 8.05 9.85
C ALA A 97 1.62 7.80 8.92
N LEU A 98 2.71 8.56 9.08
CA LEU A 98 3.92 8.40 8.28
C LEU A 98 4.56 7.03 8.52
N VAL A 99 4.75 6.65 9.78
CA VAL A 99 5.37 5.37 10.15
C VAL A 99 4.53 4.18 9.67
N ILE A 100 3.20 4.26 9.77
CA ILE A 100 2.30 3.23 9.22
C ILE A 100 2.46 3.11 7.70
N ALA A 101 2.46 4.25 6.98
CA ALA A 101 2.56 4.25 5.53
C ALA A 101 3.93 3.73 5.05
N GLU A 102 5.01 4.10 5.71
CA GLU A 102 6.36 3.58 5.45
C GLU A 102 6.46 2.08 5.75
N ALA A 103 5.82 1.62 6.83
CA ALA A 103 5.81 0.22 7.17
C ALA A 103 5.06 -0.62 6.13
N VAL A 104 3.93 -0.12 5.61
CA VAL A 104 3.22 -0.72 4.49
C VAL A 104 4.10 -0.77 3.24
N GLU A 105 4.81 0.30 2.89
CA GLU A 105 5.74 0.31 1.77
C GLU A 105 6.82 -0.78 1.90
N GLY A 106 7.50 -0.87 3.05
CA GLY A 106 8.55 -1.88 3.18
C GLY A 106 8.00 -3.31 3.17
N VAL A 107 6.79 -3.55 3.67
CA VAL A 107 6.13 -4.87 3.55
C VAL A 107 5.79 -5.18 2.10
N LEU A 108 5.34 -4.20 1.31
CA LEU A 108 5.14 -4.39 -0.13
C LEU A 108 6.45 -4.77 -0.82
N TRP A 109 7.58 -4.14 -0.47
CA TRP A 109 8.89 -4.52 -1.00
C TRP A 109 9.31 -5.95 -0.63
N ILE A 110 8.81 -6.53 0.47
CA ILE A 110 9.03 -7.95 0.82
C ILE A 110 8.16 -8.88 -0.04
N LEU A 111 7.00 -8.42 -0.50
CA LEU A 111 6.03 -9.21 -1.27
C LEU A 111 6.29 -9.20 -2.79
N LEU A 112 7.14 -8.31 -3.29
CA LEU A 112 7.50 -8.14 -4.70
C LEU A 112 8.74 -8.95 -5.10
#